data_AF-A0A7G8WRC3-F1
#
_entry.id   AF-A0A7G8WRC3-F1
#
_cell.length_a   1.000
_cell.length_b   1.000
_cell.length_c   1.000
_cell.angle_alpha   90.00
_cell.angle_beta   90.00
_cell.angle_gamma   90.00
#
_symmetry.space_group_name_H-M   'P 1'
#
loop_
_entity.id
_entity.type
_entity.pdbx_description
1 polymer ?
#
loop_
_entity_poly.entity_id
_entity_poly.type
_entity_poly.pdbx_seq_one_letter_code
_entity_poly.pdbx_strand_id
1 'polypeptide(L)'
;MNIANQAVIYAFVRYVYAATGTTPQAVVPDPVALAQQAISALNIPVPAVSFGPDASKIAANYWTYLWVTNATPKTATATAAAGPVTVTATATLTSMAYSMGEPVSASDLSTPSVPFTCTGAGTDPGPSVDITATPPAGSCAYMFHVRSTAARTNGAGSWPVTATATWTVVWTSNIGVGGTVVPPTRASTTQVRVGAWGTVIVANGSPGPTG
;
A
#
# COMPACT_ATOMS: atom_id res chain seq x y z
N MET A 1 -3.24 20.88 -29.13
CA MET A 1 -3.85 20.16 -28.00
C MET A 1 -2.72 19.84 -27.02
N ASN A 2 -2.71 20.56 -25.89
CA ASN A 2 -1.88 20.48 -24.68
C ASN A 2 -0.45 19.92 -24.74
N ILE A 3 0.53 20.84 -24.70
CA ILE A 3 1.87 20.55 -24.17
C ILE A 3 1.87 20.97 -22.71
N ALA A 4 2.24 20.03 -21.85
CA ALA A 4 2.17 20.08 -20.41
C ALA A 4 2.90 21.28 -19.80
N ASN A 5 2.29 21.82 -18.74
CA ASN A 5 2.83 22.82 -17.83
C ASN A 5 4.11 22.26 -17.16
N GLN A 6 5.28 22.51 -17.74
CA GLN A 6 6.54 22.29 -17.05
C GLN A 6 6.66 23.37 -15.98
N ALA A 7 6.70 22.96 -14.71
CA ALA A 7 7.04 23.85 -13.62
C ALA A 7 8.49 24.33 -13.81
N VAL A 8 8.64 25.53 -14.36
CA VAL A 8 9.93 26.22 -14.39
C VAL A 8 10.27 26.57 -12.95
N ILE A 9 11.19 25.80 -12.36
CA ILE A 9 11.72 26.07 -11.03
C ILE A 9 12.68 27.26 -11.16
N TYR A 10 12.28 28.42 -10.66
CA TYR A 10 13.15 29.57 -10.53
C TYR A 10 14.27 29.25 -9.53
N ALA A 11 15.48 29.03 -10.02
CA ALA A 11 16.67 29.06 -9.18
C ALA A 11 17.03 30.52 -8.89
N PHE A 12 16.89 30.94 -7.64
CA PHE A 12 17.37 32.25 -7.21
C PHE A 12 18.90 32.23 -7.23
N VAL A 13 19.51 32.76 -8.30
CA VAL A 13 20.95 33.05 -8.31
C VAL A 13 21.18 34.21 -7.34
N ARG A 14 21.63 33.90 -6.12
CA ARG A 14 22.15 34.94 -5.22
C ARG A 14 23.53 35.33 -5.71
N TYR A 15 23.67 36.54 -6.24
CA TYR A 15 24.98 37.15 -6.46
C TYR A 15 25.68 37.30 -5.10
N VAL A 16 26.83 36.64 -4.93
CA VAL A 16 27.72 36.87 -3.79
C VAL A 16 28.72 37.94 -4.20
N TYR A 17 28.52 39.16 -3.70
CA TYR A 17 29.48 40.24 -3.87
C TYR A 17 30.63 40.03 -2.88
N ALA A 18 31.83 39.80 -3.41
CA ALA A 18 33.07 39.75 -2.63
C ALA A 18 33.85 41.05 -2.82
N ALA A 19 34.56 41.49 -1.78
CA ALA A 19 35.46 42.63 -1.87
C ALA A 19 36.62 42.33 -2.84
N THR A 20 37.15 43.36 -3.51
CA THR A 20 38.26 43.22 -4.45
C THR A 20 39.46 42.57 -3.75
N GLY A 21 39.81 41.33 -4.13
CA GLY A 21 40.90 40.56 -3.53
C GLY A 21 40.49 39.41 -2.60
N THR A 22 39.19 39.20 -2.32
CA THR A 22 38.71 37.99 -1.64
C THR A 22 38.07 37.02 -2.63
N THR A 23 38.41 35.74 -2.52
CA THR A 23 37.71 34.68 -3.27
C THR A 23 36.28 34.58 -2.72
N PRO A 24 35.24 34.60 -3.58
CA PRO A 24 33.88 34.38 -3.11
C PRO A 24 33.81 33.04 -2.39
N GLN A 25 33.46 33.05 -1.10
CA GLN A 25 33.27 31.80 -0.37
C GLN A 25 32.06 31.10 -0.98
N ALA A 26 32.30 29.98 -1.66
CA ALA A 26 31.23 29.17 -2.24
C ALA A 26 30.25 28.81 -1.12
N VAL A 27 29.01 29.29 -1.21
CA VAL A 27 27.95 28.88 -0.30
C VAL A 27 27.74 27.40 -0.55
N VAL A 28 28.20 26.56 0.38
CA VAL A 28 27.98 25.12 0.33
C VAL A 28 26.47 24.89 0.50
N PRO A 29 25.79 24.28 -0.48
CA PRO A 29 24.36 24.01 -0.36
C PRO A 29 24.07 23.09 0.83
N ASP A 30 23.01 23.40 1.58
CA ASP A 30 22.61 22.61 2.75
C ASP A 30 22.08 21.23 2.31
N PRO A 31 22.74 20.12 2.69
CA PRO A 31 22.29 18.78 2.33
C PRO A 31 20.93 18.42 2.94
N VAL A 32 20.53 19.01 4.07
CA VAL A 32 19.23 18.73 4.70
C VAL A 32 18.10 19.34 3.87
N ALA A 33 18.27 20.57 3.38
CA ALA A 33 17.33 21.18 2.45
C ALA A 33 17.20 20.37 1.13
N LEU A 34 18.32 19.90 0.59
CA LEU A 34 18.31 19.01 -0.58
C LEU A 34 17.65 17.66 -0.29
N ALA A 35 17.82 17.11 0.92
CA ALA A 35 17.13 15.90 1.34
C ALA A 35 15.60 16.10 1.38
N GLN A 36 15.12 17.22 1.94
CA GLN A 36 13.69 17.53 1.92
C GLN A 36 13.15 17.66 0.50
N GLN A 37 13.91 18.27 -0.41
CA GLN A 37 13.55 18.35 -1.83
C GLN A 37 13.48 16.96 -2.47
N ALA A 38 14.51 16.12 -2.29
CA ALA A 38 14.52 14.76 -2.79
C ALA A 38 13.36 13.93 -2.22
N ILE A 39 13.07 14.05 -0.92
CA ILE A 39 11.94 13.38 -0.26
C ILE A 39 10.60 13.86 -0.84
N SER A 40 10.44 15.16 -1.07
CA SER A 40 9.21 15.71 -1.65
C SER A 40 8.98 15.27 -3.11
N ALA A 41 10.06 14.94 -3.83
CA ALA A 41 10.01 14.43 -5.19
C ALA A 41 9.80 12.91 -5.26
N LEU A 42 9.76 12.20 -4.12
CA LEU A 42 9.47 10.77 -4.10
C LEU A 42 8.03 10.51 -4.56
N ASN A 43 7.91 9.80 -5.68
CA ASN A 43 6.63 9.29 -6.14
C ASN A 43 6.29 7.98 -5.41
N ILE A 44 5.74 8.09 -4.20
CA ILE A 44 5.26 6.92 -3.44
C ILE A 44 3.87 6.54 -3.96
N PRO A 45 3.69 5.35 -4.55
CA PRO A 45 2.41 4.93 -5.11
C PRO A 45 1.38 4.69 -4.00
N VAL A 46 0.11 4.95 -4.32
CA VAL A 46 -1.02 4.47 -3.51
C VAL A 46 -1.09 2.95 -3.64
N PRO A 47 -1.15 2.18 -2.54
CA PRO A 47 -1.13 0.72 -2.61
C PRO A 47 -2.38 0.18 -3.34
N ALA A 48 -2.19 -0.64 -4.37
CA ALA A 48 -3.25 -1.40 -5.03
C ALA A 48 -3.29 -2.81 -4.44
N VAL A 49 -4.28 -3.07 -3.60
CA VAL A 49 -4.43 -4.36 -2.91
C VAL A 49 -5.14 -5.36 -3.81
N SER A 50 -4.61 -6.57 -3.86
CA SER A 50 -5.24 -7.72 -4.48
C SER A 50 -5.51 -8.79 -3.43
N PHE A 51 -6.51 -9.62 -3.74
CA PHE A 51 -7.02 -10.67 -2.87
C PHE A 51 -7.02 -11.98 -3.63
N GLY A 52 -6.65 -13.06 -2.95
CA GLY A 52 -6.49 -14.35 -3.59
C GLY A 52 -6.92 -15.53 -2.73
N PRO A 53 -7.02 -16.71 -3.35
CA PRO A 53 -6.61 -17.01 -4.74
C PRO A 53 -7.53 -16.45 -5.84
N ASP A 54 -8.81 -16.22 -5.54
CA ASP A 54 -9.78 -15.61 -6.46
C ASP A 54 -10.59 -14.54 -5.73
N ALA A 55 -10.37 -13.27 -6.08
CA ALA A 55 -11.02 -12.12 -5.45
C ALA A 55 -12.56 -12.13 -5.55
N SER A 56 -13.12 -12.87 -6.52
CA SER A 56 -14.58 -13.00 -6.69
C SER A 56 -15.23 -14.07 -5.82
N LYS A 57 -14.43 -14.95 -5.20
CA LYS A 57 -14.90 -16.12 -4.44
C LYS A 57 -14.47 -16.11 -2.97
N ILE A 58 -14.14 -14.94 -2.45
CA ILE A 58 -13.81 -14.76 -1.03
C ILE A 58 -15.02 -15.15 -0.18
N ALA A 59 -14.75 -15.88 0.89
CA ALA A 59 -15.79 -16.37 1.78
C ALA A 59 -15.40 -16.32 3.24
N ALA A 60 -16.41 -16.16 4.08
CA ALA A 60 -16.26 -16.22 5.52
C ALA A 60 -15.79 -17.61 5.96
N ASN A 61 -14.88 -17.62 6.95
CA ASN A 61 -14.22 -18.78 7.55
C ASN A 61 -13.26 -19.54 6.63
N TYR A 62 -12.76 -18.85 5.59
CA TYR A 62 -11.67 -19.34 4.74
C TYR A 62 -10.55 -18.30 4.69
N TRP A 63 -9.31 -18.77 4.52
CA TRP A 63 -8.16 -17.90 4.42
C TRP A 63 -8.17 -17.14 3.09
N THR A 64 -8.02 -15.83 3.21
CA THR A 64 -7.85 -14.91 2.08
C THR A 64 -6.45 -14.32 2.15
N TYR A 65 -5.70 -14.41 1.06
CA TYR A 65 -4.36 -13.81 0.98
C TYR A 65 -4.47 -12.41 0.41
N LEU A 66 -3.64 -11.49 0.94
CA LEU A 66 -3.61 -10.10 0.53
C LEU A 66 -2.20 -9.73 0.08
N TRP A 67 -2.08 -9.02 -1.03
CA TRP A 67 -0.81 -8.47 -1.48
C TRP A 67 -0.99 -7.17 -2.24
N VAL A 68 0.08 -6.37 -2.33
CA VAL A 68 0.10 -5.13 -3.11
C VAL A 68 0.72 -5.41 -4.47
N THR A 69 -0.04 -5.25 -5.55
CA THR A 69 0.41 -5.55 -6.92
C THR A 69 1.32 -4.48 -7.51
N ASN A 70 1.05 -3.21 -7.18
CA ASN A 70 1.81 -2.07 -7.69
C ASN A 70 2.98 -1.65 -6.78
N ALA A 71 3.37 -2.47 -5.81
CA ALA A 71 4.55 -2.24 -4.97
C ALA A 71 5.84 -2.80 -5.61
N THR A 72 5.92 -2.85 -6.94
CA THR A 72 7.11 -3.33 -7.66
C THR A 72 7.69 -2.20 -8.51
N PRO A 73 8.90 -1.70 -8.20
CA PRO A 73 9.75 -2.10 -7.08
C PRO A 73 9.20 -1.63 -5.72
N LYS A 74 9.54 -2.35 -4.64
CA LYS A 74 9.18 -2.00 -3.24
C LYS A 74 9.93 -0.76 -2.74
N THR A 75 10.58 -0.05 -3.66
CA THR A 75 11.40 1.11 -3.42
C THR A 75 11.06 2.22 -4.40
N ALA A 76 11.12 3.46 -3.94
CA ALA A 76 11.05 4.65 -4.79
C ALA A 76 12.27 5.51 -4.52
N THR A 77 12.90 6.03 -5.57
CA THR A 77 14.12 6.83 -5.45
C THR A 77 13.94 8.18 -6.11
N ALA A 78 14.44 9.22 -5.47
CA ALA A 78 14.48 10.57 -6.00
C ALA A 78 15.79 11.25 -5.62
N THR A 79 16.25 12.18 -6.46
CA THR A 79 17.52 12.87 -6.29
C THR A 79 17.31 14.37 -6.39
N ALA A 80 17.99 15.14 -5.55
CA ALA A 80 18.10 16.59 -5.63
C ALA A 80 19.56 17.00 -5.61
N ALA A 81 19.91 18.03 -6.37
CA ALA A 81 21.29 18.52 -6.46
C ALA A 81 21.32 20.05 -6.52
N ALA A 82 22.35 20.62 -5.89
CA ALA A 82 22.72 22.02 -6.04
C ALA A 82 24.25 22.13 -6.02
N GLY A 83 24.81 22.76 -7.06
CA GLY A 83 26.26 22.87 -7.23
C GLY A 83 26.96 21.51 -7.13
N PRO A 84 27.94 21.32 -6.23
CA PRO A 84 28.66 20.06 -6.07
C PRO A 84 27.96 19.05 -5.15
N VAL A 85 26.87 19.43 -4.47
CA VAL A 85 26.18 18.57 -3.50
C VAL A 85 24.99 17.89 -4.18
N THR A 86 24.93 16.57 -4.07
CA THR A 86 23.84 15.73 -4.55
C THR A 86 23.32 14.87 -3.40
N VAL A 87 22.00 14.80 -3.26
CA VAL A 87 21.30 13.97 -2.27
C VAL A 87 20.35 13.01 -2.97
N THR A 88 20.41 11.74 -2.60
CA THR A 88 19.50 10.69 -3.07
C THR A 88 18.67 10.18 -1.90
N ALA A 89 17.35 10.24 -2.04
CA ALA A 89 16.39 9.67 -1.10
C ALA A 89 15.80 8.38 -1.68
N THR A 90 15.71 7.34 -0.86
CA THR A 90 15.12 6.04 -1.22
C THR A 90 14.08 5.65 -0.20
N ALA A 91 12.81 5.60 -0.60
CA ALA A 91 11.72 5.03 0.17
C ALA A 91 11.71 3.50 0.01
N THR A 92 11.45 2.77 1.09
CA THR A 92 11.25 1.31 1.09
C THR A 92 9.98 0.96 1.85
N LEU A 93 9.12 0.13 1.27
CA LEU A 93 7.90 -0.33 1.93
C LEU A 93 8.27 -1.28 3.08
N THR A 94 7.88 -0.94 4.31
CA THR A 94 8.21 -1.72 5.51
C THR A 94 7.04 -2.57 5.99
N SER A 95 5.83 -2.03 6.02
CA SER A 95 4.65 -2.75 6.48
C SER A 95 3.36 -2.26 5.82
N MET A 96 2.34 -3.12 5.89
CA MET A 96 0.98 -2.85 5.44
C MET A 96 0.02 -3.13 6.58
N ALA A 97 -0.76 -2.13 7.00
CA ALA A 97 -1.86 -2.31 7.95
C ALA A 97 -3.19 -2.40 7.20
N TYR A 98 -4.03 -3.36 7.55
CA TYR A 98 -5.32 -3.62 6.92
C TYR A 98 -6.45 -3.51 7.92
N SER A 99 -7.42 -2.64 7.62
CA SER A 99 -8.73 -2.63 8.24
C SER A 99 -9.70 -3.32 7.29
N MET A 100 -10.29 -4.43 7.70
CA MET A 100 -11.07 -5.28 6.80
C MET A 100 -12.50 -4.79 6.61
N GLY A 101 -12.92 -3.80 7.41
CA GLY A 101 -14.24 -3.17 7.32
C GLY A 101 -15.40 -4.08 7.75
N GLU A 102 -15.13 -5.34 8.11
CA GLU A 102 -16.12 -6.22 8.71
C GLU A 102 -16.33 -5.88 10.20
N PRO A 103 -17.50 -6.18 10.76
CA PRO A 103 -17.72 -6.07 12.19
C PRO A 103 -17.07 -7.22 12.96
N VAL A 104 -16.96 -7.07 14.29
CA VAL A 104 -16.44 -8.13 15.17
C VAL A 104 -17.29 -9.40 15.13
N SER A 105 -18.58 -9.30 14.84
CA SER A 105 -19.47 -10.45 14.73
C SER A 105 -20.71 -10.16 13.89
N ALA A 106 -21.42 -11.23 13.52
CA ALA A 106 -22.71 -11.11 12.82
C ALA A 106 -23.84 -10.50 13.69
N SER A 107 -23.70 -10.53 15.01
CA SER A 107 -24.68 -10.03 15.99
C SER A 107 -24.40 -8.60 16.45
N ASP A 108 -23.16 -8.14 16.34
CA ASP A 108 -22.76 -6.76 16.64
C ASP A 108 -22.13 -6.15 15.39
N LEU A 109 -22.97 -5.49 14.59
CA LEU A 109 -22.53 -4.79 13.37
C LEU A 109 -21.94 -3.41 13.64
N SER A 110 -22.02 -2.92 14.89
CA SER A 110 -21.60 -1.56 15.26
C SER A 110 -20.12 -1.48 15.61
N THR A 111 -19.56 -2.58 16.11
CA THR A 111 -18.14 -2.67 16.49
C THR A 111 -17.32 -3.21 15.31
N PRO A 112 -16.34 -2.45 14.79
CA PRO A 112 -15.48 -2.91 13.70
C PRO A 112 -14.46 -3.94 14.17
N SER A 113 -14.05 -4.84 13.27
CA SER A 113 -12.97 -5.78 13.53
C SER A 113 -11.62 -5.07 13.69
N VAL A 114 -10.73 -5.67 14.48
CA VAL A 114 -9.43 -5.09 14.78
C VAL A 114 -8.54 -5.13 13.53
N PRO A 115 -7.91 -4.02 13.13
CA PRO A 115 -6.95 -4.04 12.03
C PRO A 115 -5.78 -4.97 12.30
N PHE A 116 -5.25 -5.61 11.26
CA PHE A 116 -4.04 -6.44 11.37
C PHE A 116 -2.93 -5.91 10.49
N THR A 117 -1.67 -6.27 10.80
CA THR A 117 -0.49 -5.76 10.09
C THR A 117 0.28 -6.90 9.45
N CYS A 118 0.66 -6.70 8.20
CA CYS A 118 1.57 -7.56 7.45
C CYS A 118 2.93 -6.88 7.28
N THR A 119 4.00 -7.69 7.35
CA THR A 119 5.34 -7.23 7.00
C THR A 119 5.49 -7.17 5.49
N GLY A 120 5.95 -6.03 4.96
CA GLY A 120 6.08 -5.80 3.53
C GLY A 120 4.76 -5.86 2.75
N ALA A 121 4.87 -6.15 1.45
CA ALA A 121 3.76 -6.07 0.49
C ALA A 121 2.82 -7.28 0.47
N GLY A 122 3.12 -8.37 1.17
CA GLY A 122 2.49 -9.67 0.93
C GLY A 122 3.00 -10.37 -0.35
N THR A 123 2.45 -11.56 -0.61
CA THR A 123 2.81 -12.42 -1.75
C THR A 123 1.54 -13.05 -2.33
N ASP A 124 1.43 -13.07 -3.65
CA ASP A 124 0.38 -13.82 -4.34
C ASP A 124 0.57 -15.33 -4.08
N PRO A 125 -0.40 -16.01 -3.45
CA PRO A 125 -0.27 -17.43 -3.14
C PRO A 125 -0.42 -18.34 -4.37
N GLY A 126 -0.83 -17.80 -5.52
CA GLY A 126 -1.19 -18.56 -6.70
C GLY A 126 -2.59 -19.21 -6.59
N PRO A 127 -3.12 -19.71 -7.71
CA PRO A 127 -4.51 -20.18 -7.78
C PRO A 127 -4.76 -21.51 -7.04
N SER A 128 -3.71 -22.28 -6.73
CA SER A 128 -3.80 -23.62 -6.16
C SER A 128 -3.60 -23.67 -4.64
N VAL A 129 -3.55 -22.52 -3.97
CA VAL A 129 -3.38 -22.48 -2.51
C VAL A 129 -4.58 -23.12 -1.80
N ASP A 130 -4.30 -23.94 -0.79
CA ASP A 130 -5.33 -24.46 0.09
C ASP A 130 -5.77 -23.38 1.08
N ILE A 131 -6.95 -22.81 0.83
CA ILE A 131 -7.56 -21.77 1.67
C ILE A 131 -8.18 -22.30 2.97
N THR A 132 -8.17 -23.62 3.20
CA THR A 132 -8.65 -24.26 4.43
C THR A 132 -7.53 -24.53 5.42
N ALA A 133 -6.29 -24.68 4.92
CA ALA A 133 -5.12 -24.88 5.74
C ALA A 133 -4.63 -23.57 6.35
N THR A 134 -4.02 -23.65 7.54
CA THR A 134 -3.35 -22.51 8.17
C THR A 134 -2.25 -21.96 7.25
N PRO A 135 -2.24 -20.65 6.94
CA PRO A 135 -1.23 -20.05 6.08
C PRO A 135 0.19 -20.20 6.65
N PRO A 136 1.22 -20.32 5.80
CA PRO A 136 2.60 -20.31 6.23
C PRO A 136 2.95 -19.04 7.03
N ALA A 137 3.82 -19.16 8.03
CA ALA A 137 4.28 -18.03 8.82
C ALA A 137 4.86 -16.92 7.92
N GLY A 138 4.48 -15.67 8.18
CA GLY A 138 4.88 -14.52 7.37
C GLY A 138 4.02 -14.26 6.13
N SER A 139 3.05 -15.14 5.82
CA SER A 139 2.05 -14.85 4.80
C SER A 139 1.12 -13.73 5.26
N CYS A 140 0.82 -12.80 4.36
CA CYS A 140 -0.23 -11.81 4.61
C CYS A 140 -1.59 -12.43 4.29
N ALA A 141 -2.22 -13.04 5.29
CA ALA A 141 -3.49 -13.72 5.15
C ALA A 141 -4.44 -13.36 6.29
N TYR A 142 -5.73 -13.29 5.96
CA TYR A 142 -6.81 -12.93 6.87
C TYR A 142 -7.98 -13.87 6.65
N MET A 143 -8.69 -14.20 7.73
CA MET A 143 -9.91 -15.00 7.68
C MET A 143 -11.09 -14.11 8.05
N PHE A 144 -11.95 -13.83 7.08
CA PHE A 144 -13.19 -13.12 7.36
C PHE A 144 -14.13 -13.96 8.22
N HIS A 145 -14.85 -13.35 9.14
CA HIS A 145 -15.81 -14.06 9.99
C HIS A 145 -17.26 -13.80 9.58
N VAL A 146 -17.52 -12.64 8.98
CA VAL A 146 -18.87 -12.15 8.69
C VAL A 146 -19.06 -11.95 7.19
N ARG A 147 -20.11 -12.56 6.65
CA ARG A 147 -20.53 -12.35 5.25
C ARG A 147 -20.99 -10.90 5.02
N SER A 148 -20.63 -10.34 3.86
CA SER A 148 -20.98 -8.98 3.45
C SER A 148 -22.36 -8.92 2.77
N THR A 149 -23.42 -9.37 3.45
CA THR A 149 -24.77 -9.30 2.88
C THR A 149 -25.25 -7.86 2.78
N ALA A 150 -26.17 -7.56 1.84
CA ALA A 150 -26.72 -6.21 1.68
C ALA A 150 -27.33 -5.68 2.99
N ALA A 151 -28.02 -6.54 3.74
CA ALA A 151 -28.60 -6.19 5.06
C ALA A 151 -27.54 -5.75 6.09
N ARG A 152 -26.34 -6.34 6.04
CA ARG A 152 -25.25 -6.03 7.00
C ARG A 152 -24.38 -4.86 6.59
N THR A 153 -24.49 -4.42 5.34
CA THR A 153 -23.61 -3.43 4.71
C THR A 153 -24.39 -2.23 4.19
N ASN A 154 -25.60 -2.00 4.73
CA ASN A 154 -26.49 -0.92 4.31
C ASN A 154 -26.69 -0.84 2.79
N GLY A 155 -26.87 -2.00 2.15
CA GLY A 155 -27.11 -2.13 0.71
C GLY A 155 -25.87 -2.36 -0.16
N ALA A 156 -24.64 -2.13 0.32
CA ALA A 156 -23.44 -2.25 -0.51
C ALA A 156 -23.15 -3.69 -0.97
N GLY A 157 -23.39 -4.66 -0.10
CA GLY A 157 -23.09 -6.07 -0.35
C GLY A 157 -21.59 -6.40 -0.30
N SER A 158 -20.76 -5.52 0.24
CA SER A 158 -19.29 -5.65 0.34
C SER A 158 -18.75 -4.99 1.59
N TRP A 159 -17.59 -5.44 2.08
CA TRP A 159 -16.84 -4.77 3.14
C TRP A 159 -15.81 -3.79 2.56
N PRO A 160 -15.66 -2.58 3.14
CA PRO A 160 -14.65 -1.62 2.74
C PRO A 160 -13.29 -2.00 3.35
N VAL A 161 -12.48 -2.76 2.63
CA VAL A 161 -11.12 -3.10 3.08
C VAL A 161 -10.20 -1.91 2.81
N THR A 162 -9.61 -1.35 3.86
CA THR A 162 -8.66 -0.24 3.79
C THR A 162 -7.25 -0.73 4.09
N ALA A 163 -6.32 -0.48 3.17
CA ALA A 163 -4.92 -0.84 3.34
C ALA A 163 -4.05 0.41 3.45
N THR A 164 -3.19 0.44 4.47
CA THR A 164 -2.31 1.56 4.79
C THR A 164 -0.86 1.10 4.68
N ALA A 165 -0.13 1.67 3.72
CA ALA A 165 1.27 1.42 3.49
C ALA A 165 2.15 2.31 4.36
N THR A 166 3.09 1.69 5.08
CA THR A 166 4.14 2.37 5.82
C THR A 166 5.45 2.24 5.07
N TRP A 167 6.12 3.36 4.88
CA TRP A 167 7.40 3.45 4.17
C TRP A 167 8.46 3.99 5.12
N THR A 168 9.70 3.60 4.88
CA THR A 168 10.88 4.21 5.52
C THR A 168 11.73 4.82 4.42
N VAL A 169 12.10 6.09 4.57
CA VAL A 169 12.96 6.79 3.61
C VAL A 169 14.35 6.94 4.20
N VAL A 170 15.35 6.43 3.48
CA VAL A 170 16.76 6.67 3.78
C VAL A 170 17.31 7.61 2.72
N TRP A 171 17.99 8.67 3.14
CA TRP A 171 18.66 9.57 2.21
C TRP A 171 20.16 9.68 2.51
N THR A 172 20.94 9.83 1.45
CA THR A 172 22.39 9.96 1.51
C THR A 172 22.84 11.09 0.60
N SER A 173 23.91 11.78 1.00
CA SER A 173 24.58 12.80 0.20
C SER A 173 25.96 12.33 -0.25
N ASN A 174 26.46 12.88 -1.36
CA ASN A 174 27.82 12.62 -1.83
C ASN A 174 28.92 13.18 -0.91
N ILE A 175 28.56 14.00 0.09
CA ILE A 175 29.47 14.56 1.09
C ILE A 175 29.45 13.78 2.43
N GLY A 176 28.80 12.60 2.46
CA GLY A 176 28.81 11.69 3.61
C GLY A 176 27.77 11.97 4.69
N VAL A 177 26.92 13.00 4.51
CA VAL A 177 25.77 13.28 5.39
C VAL A 177 24.56 12.45 4.93
N GLY A 178 23.75 11.95 5.86
CA GLY A 178 22.55 11.18 5.56
C GLY A 178 21.59 11.10 6.74
N GLY A 179 20.44 10.46 6.54
CA GLY A 179 19.46 10.25 7.59
C GLY A 179 18.28 9.38 7.17
N THR A 180 17.39 9.15 8.14
CA THR A 180 16.16 8.36 7.94
C THR A 180 14.96 9.19 8.32
N VAL A 181 13.90 9.12 7.52
CA VAL A 181 12.63 9.81 7.74
C VAL A 181 11.48 8.83 7.49
N VAL A 182 10.43 8.92 8.31
CA VAL A 182 9.16 8.22 8.06
C VAL A 182 8.24 9.18 7.31
N PRO A 183 7.99 8.99 6.00
CA PRO A 183 7.04 9.80 5.26
C PRO A 183 5.60 9.54 5.72
N PRO A 184 4.65 10.41 5.36
CA PRO A 184 3.23 10.15 5.59
C PRO A 184 2.81 8.83 4.94
N THR A 185 1.96 8.07 5.62
CA THR A 185 1.39 6.83 5.09
C THR A 185 0.55 7.09 3.84
N ARG A 186 0.38 6.04 3.02
CA ARG A 186 -0.54 6.06 1.88
C ARG A 186 -1.59 4.99 2.08
N ALA A 187 -2.85 5.34 1.87
CA ALA A 187 -3.96 4.41 2.05
C ALA A 187 -4.81 4.29 0.80
N SER A 188 -5.43 3.12 0.64
CA SER A 188 -6.44 2.84 -0.37
C SER A 188 -7.57 2.01 0.23
N THR A 189 -8.77 2.10 -0.36
CA THR A 189 -9.93 1.32 0.07
C THR A 189 -10.51 0.57 -1.12
N THR A 190 -10.72 -0.73 -0.95
CA THR A 190 -11.29 -1.63 -1.95
C THR A 190 -12.53 -2.32 -1.37
N GLN A 191 -13.58 -2.42 -2.18
CA GLN A 191 -14.80 -3.13 -1.80
C GLN A 191 -14.64 -4.63 -2.04
N VAL A 192 -14.80 -5.43 -0.99
CA VAL A 192 -14.63 -6.89 -1.04
C VAL A 192 -15.95 -7.59 -0.74
N ARG A 193 -16.41 -8.42 -1.69
CA ARG A 193 -17.55 -9.31 -1.47
C ARG A 193 -17.11 -10.55 -0.71
N VAL A 194 -17.74 -10.79 0.43
CA VAL A 194 -17.50 -11.96 1.28
C VAL A 194 -18.75 -12.83 1.32
N GLY A 195 -18.67 -13.96 0.61
CA GLY A 195 -19.71 -14.98 0.55
C GLY A 195 -19.59 -16.04 1.64
N ALA A 196 -20.28 -17.15 1.42
CA ALA A 196 -20.03 -18.40 2.14
C ALA A 196 -20.12 -19.54 1.14
N TRP A 197 -19.25 -20.54 1.28
CA TRP A 197 -19.35 -21.77 0.52
C TRP A 197 -20.40 -22.65 1.19
N GLY A 198 -21.33 -23.16 0.39
CA GLY A 198 -22.33 -24.12 0.82
C GLY A 198 -22.25 -25.35 -0.06
N THR A 199 -22.65 -26.49 0.49
CA THR A 199 -22.86 -27.69 -0.31
C THR A 199 -24.20 -27.58 -1.03
N VAL A 200 -24.22 -27.92 -2.32
CA VAL A 200 -25.47 -28.11 -3.06
C VAL A 200 -25.69 -29.62 -3.17
N ILE A 201 -26.75 -30.12 -2.53
CA ILE A 201 -27.20 -31.49 -2.75
C ILE A 201 -28.05 -31.47 -4.03
N VAL A 202 -27.51 -32.03 -5.11
CA VAL A 202 -28.29 -32.29 -6.31
C VAL A 202 -29.02 -33.62 -6.10
N ALA A 203 -30.33 -33.56 -5.88
CA ALA A 203 -31.14 -34.77 -5.85
C ALA A 203 -31.22 -35.34 -7.27
N ASN A 204 -30.56 -36.48 -7.51
CA ASN A 204 -30.79 -37.25 -8.73
C ASN A 204 -32.24 -37.74 -8.75
N GLY A 205 -32.92 -37.53 -9.87
CA GLY A 205 -34.37 -37.57 -10.02
C GLY A 205 -35.07 -38.80 -9.41
N SER A 206 -36.25 -38.53 -8.86
CA SER A 206 -37.22 -39.57 -8.48
C SER A 206 -37.63 -40.39 -9.72
N PRO A 207 -37.75 -41.73 -9.65
CA PRO A 207 -38.38 -42.49 -10.71
C PRO A 207 -39.85 -42.07 -10.80
N GLY A 208 -40.27 -41.57 -11.96
CA GLY A 208 -41.68 -41.27 -12.22
C GLY A 208 -42.56 -42.52 -12.06
N PRO A 209 -43.86 -42.34 -11.76
CA PRO A 209 -44.76 -43.47 -11.52
C PRO A 209 -44.88 -44.33 -12.79
N THR A 210 -44.57 -45.61 -12.69
CA THR A 210 -44.95 -46.62 -13.69
C THR A 210 -46.47 -46.72 -13.69
N GLY A 211 -47.08 -46.49 -14.86
CA GLY A 211 -48.52 -46.60 -15.09
C GLY A 211 -49.04 -48.02 -15.03
#